data_AF-A0A2T4YIJ6-F1
#
_entry.id   AF-A0A2T4YIJ6-F1
#
_cell.length_a   1.000
_cell.length_b   1.000
_cell.length_c   1.000
_cell.angle_alpha   90.00
_cell.angle_beta   90.00
_cell.angle_gamma   90.00
#
_symmetry.space_group_name_H-M   'P 1'
#
loop_
_entity.id
_entity.type
_entity.pdbx_description
1 polymer ?
#
loop_
_entity_poly.entity_id
_entity_poly.type
_entity_poly.pdbx_seq_one_letter_code
_entity_poly.pdbx_strand_id
1 'polypeptide(L)'
;MPIKDWKEILTAYFRGNNLIPEYFGDSPEIDSYRKQESDQNDIEEIKSDSPDIAALVTLSEGELSGPPIQFFLGPFFEMGGYQVYYLEVGVGQVAQRLREMFDLSTVPTTGFQDGVLNLPRIAFVPDGDLKTTFDGFVTALADALSADIETGITQRAAVPVTWEDDGMLVTLAVAGKADKVAAVLKRLLTVIDPRRPPSEWIEALSDMIKAIAPKQPSEIMWDGVSRGILEIKRFGEVEQQMQLPNDLIRKLREAGVISDDVSIGADGPA
;
A
#
# COMPACT_ATOMS: atom_id res chain seq x y z
N MET A 1 -2.11 21.68 -19.55
CA MET A 1 -2.06 22.45 -18.29
C MET A 1 -0.63 22.96 -18.06
N PRO A 2 -0.41 24.13 -17.45
CA PRO A 2 0.94 24.63 -17.19
C PRO A 2 1.59 23.85 -16.04
N ILE A 3 2.78 23.30 -16.30
CA ILE A 3 3.62 22.51 -15.37
C ILE A 3 3.90 23.21 -14.03
N LYS A 4 3.70 24.53 -13.95
CA LYS A 4 3.93 25.32 -12.73
C LYS A 4 2.96 24.98 -11.60
N ASP A 5 1.69 24.73 -11.91
CA ASP A 5 0.68 24.48 -10.87
C ASP A 5 0.86 23.10 -10.23
N TRP A 6 1.46 22.16 -10.98
CA TRP A 6 1.82 20.82 -10.50
C TRP A 6 3.04 20.84 -9.56
N LYS A 7 3.96 21.79 -9.76
CA LYS A 7 5.14 21.95 -8.90
C LYS A 7 4.77 22.34 -7.47
N GLU A 8 3.70 23.13 -7.27
CA GLU A 8 3.28 23.57 -5.93
C GLU A 8 2.65 22.43 -5.09
N ILE A 9 1.85 21.57 -5.74
CA ILE A 9 1.20 20.42 -5.10
C ILE A 9 2.23 19.36 -4.67
N LEU A 10 3.24 19.09 -5.50
CA LEU A 10 4.33 18.16 -5.18
C LEU A 10 5.29 18.72 -4.12
N THR A 11 5.56 20.04 -4.12
CA THR A 11 6.51 20.66 -3.17
C THR A 11 5.95 20.81 -1.76
N ALA A 12 4.63 20.92 -1.58
CA ALA A 12 4.03 21.02 -0.25
C ALA A 12 4.11 19.70 0.56
N TYR A 13 4.21 18.54 -0.11
CA TYR A 13 4.16 17.21 0.52
C TYR A 13 5.52 16.50 0.63
N PHE A 14 6.59 17.03 0.01
CA PHE A 14 7.90 16.38 -0.07
C PHE A 14 9.06 17.23 0.47
N ARG A 15 8.98 17.74 1.71
CA ARG A 15 10.22 18.04 2.45
C ARG A 15 10.84 16.73 2.90
N GLY A 16 11.67 16.13 2.04
CA GLY A 16 12.44 14.92 2.36
C GLY A 16 12.81 14.02 1.18
N ASN A 17 12.42 14.32 -0.06
CA ASN A 17 12.70 13.44 -1.19
C ASN A 17 13.91 13.91 -2.02
N ASN A 18 14.97 13.09 -2.07
CA ASN A 18 16.18 13.31 -2.86
C ASN A 18 16.02 12.94 -4.36
N LEU A 19 14.81 12.62 -4.83
CA LEU A 19 14.58 12.13 -6.20
C LEU A 19 14.44 13.24 -7.28
N ILE A 20 14.75 14.50 -6.96
CA ILE A 20 14.85 15.57 -7.96
C ILE A 20 16.22 16.26 -7.81
N PRO A 21 17.22 15.94 -8.65
CA PRO A 21 18.57 16.51 -8.58
C PRO A 21 18.64 18.04 -8.73
N GLU A 22 17.56 18.67 -9.21
CA GLU A 22 17.48 20.11 -9.49
C GLU A 22 17.46 20.98 -8.21
N TYR A 23 17.41 20.36 -7.01
CA TYR A 23 17.50 21.05 -5.72
C TYR A 23 18.93 21.41 -5.27
N PHE A 24 19.97 21.07 -6.06
CA PHE A 24 21.36 21.50 -5.79
C PHE A 24 21.78 22.71 -6.63
N GLY A 25 20.86 23.64 -6.86
CA GLY A 25 21.21 25.01 -7.26
C GLY A 25 21.70 25.80 -6.05
N ASP A 26 23.03 25.95 -5.98
CA ASP A 26 23.82 26.75 -5.05
C ASP A 26 24.02 26.20 -3.63
N SER A 27 25.17 25.54 -3.45
CA SER A 27 25.79 25.29 -2.16
C SER A 27 26.34 26.60 -1.58
N PRO A 28 26.12 26.85 -0.27
CA PRO A 28 27.11 27.55 0.53
C PRO A 28 27.62 26.62 1.64
N GLU A 29 28.91 26.34 1.53
CA GLU A 29 29.89 26.13 2.59
C GLU A 29 29.51 25.21 3.77
N ILE A 30 30.13 24.03 3.69
CA ILE A 30 30.52 23.19 4.82
C ILE A 30 31.16 24.08 5.89
N ASP A 31 30.61 24.08 7.10
CA ASP A 31 31.43 24.35 8.28
C ASP A 31 31.14 23.38 9.42
N SER A 32 32.26 22.87 9.91
CA SER A 32 32.48 21.79 10.84
C SER A 32 31.97 22.06 12.26
N TYR A 33 31.31 21.08 12.88
CA TYR A 33 31.54 20.78 14.29
C TYR A 33 31.52 19.27 14.55
N ARG A 34 32.63 18.79 15.12
CA ARG A 34 32.91 17.40 15.48
C ARG A 34 33.15 17.36 16.99
N LYS A 35 32.71 16.24 17.61
CA LYS A 35 32.92 15.73 18.98
C LYS A 35 31.87 16.21 20.01
N GLN A 36 31.33 15.35 20.88
CA GLN A 36 32.04 14.31 21.64
C GLN A 36 31.08 13.22 22.17
N GLU A 37 31.55 11.98 22.23
CA GLU A 37 30.91 10.81 22.84
C GLU A 37 30.77 10.92 24.37
N SER A 38 29.70 10.34 24.93
CA SER A 38 29.77 9.56 26.17
C SER A 38 28.58 8.60 26.30
N ASP A 39 28.91 7.34 26.54
CA ASP A 39 28.03 6.19 26.78
C ASP A 39 26.90 6.42 27.79
N GLN A 40 25.70 5.92 27.47
CA GLN A 40 24.89 5.09 28.39
C GLN A 40 23.80 4.33 27.63
N ASN A 41 23.68 3.04 27.96
CA ASN A 41 22.66 2.11 27.49
C ASN A 41 21.24 2.60 27.80
N ASP A 42 20.61 3.24 26.83
CA ASP A 42 19.17 3.20 26.68
C ASP A 42 18.91 2.54 25.33
N ILE A 43 18.29 1.35 25.36
CA ILE A 43 17.55 0.87 24.20
C ILE A 43 16.39 1.86 24.09
N GLU A 44 16.61 2.94 23.33
CA GLU A 44 15.54 3.81 22.90
C GLU A 44 14.57 2.93 22.12
N GLU A 45 13.47 2.60 22.78
CA GLU A 45 12.23 2.18 22.16
C GLU A 45 11.95 3.22 21.07
N ILE A 46 12.32 2.90 19.83
CA ILE A 46 12.04 3.73 18.66
C ILE A 46 10.52 3.82 18.60
N LYS A 47 9.97 4.88 19.20
CA LYS A 47 8.61 5.32 18.93
C LYS A 47 8.57 5.49 17.42
N SER A 48 7.90 4.56 16.75
CA SER A 48 7.60 4.69 15.33
C SER A 48 6.67 5.90 15.21
N ASP A 49 7.26 7.09 15.13
CA ASP A 49 6.64 8.32 14.65
C ASP A 49 6.34 8.12 13.17
N SER A 50 5.44 7.18 12.84
CA SER A 50 4.87 7.03 11.52
C SER A 50 3.68 7.97 11.37
N PRO A 51 3.36 8.56 10.20
CA PRO A 51 2.42 9.65 10.18
C PRO A 51 1.02 9.03 10.34
N ASP A 52 0.10 9.79 10.92
CA ASP A 52 -1.27 9.29 11.08
C ASP A 52 -1.88 8.85 9.75
N ILE A 53 -1.54 9.54 8.65
CA ILE A 53 -1.88 9.17 7.28
C ILE A 53 -0.99 9.89 6.26
N ALA A 54 -0.78 9.25 5.12
CA ALA A 54 -0.20 9.82 3.92
C ALA A 54 -1.00 9.38 2.70
N ALA A 55 -1.02 10.23 1.67
CA ALA A 55 -1.57 9.91 0.37
C ALA A 55 -0.54 10.28 -0.70
N LEU A 56 -0.38 9.41 -1.70
CA LEU A 56 0.51 9.60 -2.83
C LEU A 56 -0.29 9.39 -4.11
N VAL A 57 -0.28 10.37 -5.00
CA VAL A 57 -0.79 10.24 -6.36
C VAL A 57 0.39 10.17 -7.31
N THR A 58 0.45 9.11 -8.12
CA THR A 58 1.46 8.96 -9.17
C THR A 58 0.81 8.72 -10.51
N LEU A 59 1.51 9.16 -11.56
CA LEU A 59 1.15 8.95 -12.95
C LEU A 59 2.30 8.24 -13.64
N SER A 60 1.97 7.18 -14.38
CA SER A 60 2.92 6.48 -15.25
C SER A 60 2.22 6.12 -16.54
N GLU A 61 2.95 6.13 -17.66
CA GLU A 61 2.43 5.65 -18.93
C GLU A 61 2.03 4.16 -18.82
N GLY A 62 0.90 3.78 -19.41
CA GLY A 62 0.46 2.39 -19.47
C GLY A 62 -1.04 2.25 -19.69
N GLU A 63 -1.41 1.06 -20.14
CA GLU A 63 -2.80 0.68 -20.40
C GLU A 63 -3.16 -0.56 -19.57
N LEU A 64 -4.40 -0.63 -19.11
CA LEU A 64 -4.93 -1.79 -18.41
C LEU A 64 -5.85 -2.57 -19.33
N SER A 65 -5.66 -3.89 -19.39
CA SER A 65 -6.51 -4.77 -20.21
C SER A 65 -6.73 -6.10 -19.51
N GLY A 66 -7.91 -6.70 -19.69
CA GLY A 66 -8.27 -7.97 -19.06
C GLY A 66 -9.49 -7.84 -18.13
N PRO A 67 -9.54 -8.61 -17.03
CA PRO A 67 -10.67 -8.57 -16.09
C PRO A 67 -10.86 -7.19 -15.45
N PRO A 68 -12.09 -6.81 -15.03
CA PRO A 68 -12.38 -5.48 -14.50
C PRO A 68 -11.52 -5.04 -13.31
N ILE A 69 -11.09 -6.00 -12.48
CA ILE A 69 -10.18 -5.76 -11.36
C ILE A 69 -8.98 -6.71 -11.48
N GLN A 70 -7.78 -6.18 -11.24
CA GLN A 70 -6.52 -6.93 -11.31
C GLN A 70 -5.65 -6.62 -10.10
N PHE A 71 -4.76 -7.55 -9.75
CA PHE A 71 -3.77 -7.37 -8.70
C PHE A 71 -2.37 -7.35 -9.29
N PHE A 72 -1.57 -6.36 -8.94
CA PHE A 72 -0.15 -6.35 -9.27
C PHE A 72 0.63 -7.17 -8.23
N LEU A 73 1.24 -8.24 -8.70
CA LEU A 73 2.23 -8.99 -7.93
C LEU A 73 3.55 -8.22 -7.95
N GLY A 74 3.91 -7.66 -6.80
CA GLY A 74 5.19 -6.95 -6.62
C GLY A 74 6.09 -7.70 -5.64
N PRO A 75 5.66 -7.90 -4.39
CA PRO A 75 6.44 -8.59 -3.38
C PRO A 75 6.68 -10.06 -3.74
N PHE A 76 7.87 -10.54 -3.38
CA PHE A 76 8.21 -11.95 -3.43
C PHE A 76 9.03 -12.33 -2.20
N PHE A 77 9.01 -13.60 -1.84
CA PHE A 77 9.99 -14.19 -0.94
C PHE A 77 10.80 -15.24 -1.69
N GLU A 78 12.01 -15.52 -1.20
CA GLU A 78 12.82 -16.62 -1.69
C GLU A 78 12.57 -17.86 -0.83
N MET A 79 12.14 -18.96 -1.45
CA MET A 79 11.90 -20.24 -0.78
C MET A 79 12.58 -21.34 -1.58
N GLY A 80 13.64 -21.93 -1.01
CA GLY A 80 14.41 -23.00 -1.66
C GLY A 80 15.01 -22.59 -3.01
N GLY A 81 15.44 -21.33 -3.14
CA GLY A 81 15.98 -20.78 -4.39
C GLY A 81 14.94 -20.36 -5.44
N TYR A 82 13.65 -20.49 -5.13
CA TYR A 82 12.56 -19.99 -5.97
C TYR A 82 12.06 -18.64 -5.47
N GLN A 83 11.84 -17.71 -6.39
CA GLN A 83 11.09 -16.49 -6.11
C GLN A 83 9.60 -16.79 -6.18
N VAL A 84 8.91 -16.64 -5.05
CA VAL A 84 7.48 -16.83 -4.96
C VAL A 84 6.83 -15.47 -4.75
N TYR A 85 6.18 -14.99 -5.80
CA TYR A 85 5.37 -13.79 -5.76
C TYR A 85 4.06 -14.06 -5.03
N TYR A 86 3.63 -13.11 -4.21
CA TYR A 86 2.44 -13.28 -3.37
C TYR A 86 1.58 -12.01 -3.31
N LEU A 87 0.32 -12.20 -2.92
CA LEU A 87 -0.59 -11.14 -2.54
C LEU A 87 -0.73 -11.10 -1.03
N GLU A 88 -0.46 -9.96 -0.42
CA GLU A 88 -0.80 -9.76 0.97
C GLU A 88 -2.29 -9.39 1.08
N VAL A 89 -3.06 -10.23 1.74
CA VAL A 89 -4.52 -10.07 1.91
C VAL A 89 -4.92 -9.86 3.36
N GLY A 90 -3.98 -10.01 4.30
CA GLY A 90 -4.21 -9.99 5.74
C GLY A 90 -4.70 -11.33 6.27
N VAL A 91 -5.12 -11.33 7.55
CA VAL A 91 -5.63 -12.53 8.26
C VAL A 91 -7.09 -12.37 8.73
N GLY A 92 -7.72 -11.23 8.45
CA GLY A 92 -9.05 -10.87 8.94
C GLY A 92 -10.14 -10.79 7.88
N GLN A 93 -11.12 -9.94 8.13
CA GLN A 93 -12.26 -9.63 7.28
C GLN A 93 -11.84 -9.08 5.92
N VAL A 94 -10.73 -8.33 5.81
CA VAL A 94 -10.21 -7.94 4.49
C VAL A 94 -9.86 -9.18 3.67
N ALA A 95 -9.18 -10.16 4.28
CA ALA A 95 -8.79 -11.39 3.59
C ALA A 95 -10.00 -12.22 3.19
N GLN A 96 -11.01 -12.32 4.07
CA GLN A 96 -12.28 -12.97 3.76
C GLN A 96 -12.98 -12.29 2.59
N ARG A 97 -13.13 -10.96 2.64
CA ARG A 97 -13.82 -10.20 1.59
C ARG A 97 -13.13 -10.33 0.24
N LEU A 98 -11.80 -10.28 0.19
CA LEU A 98 -11.06 -10.47 -1.05
C LEU A 98 -11.26 -11.88 -1.62
N ARG A 99 -11.32 -12.93 -0.78
CA ARG A 99 -11.60 -14.30 -1.23
C ARG A 99 -13.04 -14.51 -1.71
N GLU A 100 -14.00 -13.75 -1.17
CA GLU A 100 -15.39 -13.77 -1.64
C GLU A 100 -15.53 -13.08 -3.01
N MET A 101 -14.71 -12.06 -3.27
CA MET A 101 -14.77 -11.27 -4.50
C MET A 101 -13.94 -11.86 -5.64
N PHE A 102 -12.86 -12.59 -5.33
CA PHE A 102 -11.90 -13.08 -6.32
C PHE A 102 -11.51 -14.53 -6.05
N ASP A 103 -11.31 -15.28 -7.14
CA ASP A 103 -10.65 -16.58 -7.06
C ASP A 103 -9.15 -16.39 -6.83
N LEU A 104 -8.73 -16.52 -5.57
CA LEU A 104 -7.33 -16.45 -5.16
C LEU A 104 -6.68 -17.83 -5.04
N SER A 105 -7.36 -18.91 -5.45
CA SER A 105 -6.87 -20.28 -5.25
C SER A 105 -5.58 -20.60 -6.03
N THR A 106 -5.31 -19.84 -7.10
CA THR A 106 -4.14 -20.03 -7.97
C THR A 106 -2.98 -19.10 -7.65
N VAL A 107 -3.13 -18.17 -6.69
CA VAL A 107 -2.12 -17.17 -6.34
C VAL A 107 -1.69 -17.37 -4.89
N PRO A 108 -0.37 -17.40 -4.58
CA PRO A 108 0.08 -17.38 -3.20
C PRO A 108 -0.47 -16.15 -2.48
N THR A 109 -1.14 -16.37 -1.35
CA THR A 109 -1.62 -15.29 -0.49
C THR A 109 -0.96 -15.35 0.88
N THR A 110 -0.80 -14.19 1.51
CA THR A 110 -0.22 -14.10 2.85
C THR A 110 -0.94 -13.09 3.72
N GLY A 111 -0.88 -13.31 5.03
CA GLY A 111 -1.16 -12.32 6.04
C GLY A 111 -0.09 -12.34 7.14
N PHE A 112 0.07 -11.23 7.83
CA PHE A 112 1.00 -11.09 8.95
C PHE A 112 0.22 -10.72 10.21
N GLN A 113 0.61 -11.28 11.36
CA GLN A 113 -0.03 -11.02 12.66
C GLN A 113 0.65 -9.89 13.44
N ASP A 114 1.09 -8.84 12.75
CA ASP A 114 1.82 -7.69 13.32
C ASP A 114 0.97 -6.40 13.36
N GLY A 115 -0.30 -6.48 12.97
CA GLY A 115 -1.20 -5.32 12.89
C GLY A 115 -0.96 -4.42 11.68
N VAL A 116 -0.06 -4.79 10.76
CA VAL A 116 0.22 -4.05 9.54
C VAL A 116 -0.37 -4.78 8.34
N LEU A 117 -1.13 -4.06 7.51
CA LEU A 117 -1.67 -4.55 6.24
C LEU A 117 -1.14 -3.72 5.07
N ASN A 118 -0.31 -4.30 4.22
CA ASN A 118 0.19 -3.71 2.97
C ASN A 118 -0.50 -4.39 1.78
N LEU A 119 -1.66 -3.90 1.37
CA LEU A 119 -2.39 -4.50 0.25
C LEU A 119 -1.59 -4.38 -1.06
N PRO A 120 -1.70 -5.38 -1.96
CA PRO A 120 -1.18 -5.25 -3.32
C PRO A 120 -1.83 -4.06 -4.01
N ARG A 121 -1.16 -3.53 -5.04
CA ARG A 121 -1.78 -2.55 -5.92
C ARG A 121 -2.94 -3.22 -6.66
N ILE A 122 -4.12 -2.62 -6.50
CA ILE A 122 -5.37 -3.09 -7.12
C ILE A 122 -5.69 -2.19 -8.31
N ALA A 123 -5.73 -2.77 -9.51
CA ALA A 123 -6.02 -2.09 -10.76
C ALA A 123 -7.50 -2.20 -11.11
N PHE A 124 -8.10 -1.13 -11.60
CA PHE A 124 -9.42 -1.08 -12.20
C PHE A 124 -9.27 -0.85 -13.70
N VAL A 125 -9.65 -1.85 -14.49
CA VAL A 125 -9.63 -1.74 -15.95
C VAL A 125 -10.76 -0.79 -16.38
N PRO A 126 -10.48 0.19 -17.27
CA PRO A 126 -11.52 1.07 -17.79
C PRO A 126 -12.50 0.30 -18.66
N ASP A 127 -13.66 -0.03 -18.08
CA ASP A 127 -14.84 -0.51 -18.81
C ASP A 127 -16.00 0.49 -18.67
N GLY A 128 -17.16 0.17 -19.26
CA GLY A 128 -18.35 1.03 -19.19
C GLY A 128 -18.85 1.28 -17.76
N ASP A 129 -18.41 0.49 -16.79
CA ASP A 129 -18.86 0.48 -15.39
C ASP A 129 -17.75 0.86 -14.40
N LEU A 130 -16.62 1.44 -14.85
CA LEU A 130 -15.45 1.76 -14.02
C LEU A 130 -15.80 2.43 -12.68
N LYS A 131 -16.66 3.47 -12.69
CA LYS A 131 -17.10 4.16 -11.47
C LYS A 131 -17.83 3.22 -10.52
N THR A 132 -18.74 2.41 -11.04
CA THR A 132 -19.55 1.47 -10.25
C THR A 132 -18.66 0.38 -9.65
N THR A 133 -17.74 -0.17 -10.43
CA THR A 133 -16.78 -1.18 -10.00
C THR A 133 -15.84 -0.63 -8.93
N PHE A 134 -15.29 0.57 -9.16
CA PHE A 134 -14.45 1.27 -8.18
C PHE A 134 -15.20 1.54 -6.87
N ASP A 135 -16.40 2.11 -6.95
CA ASP A 135 -17.20 2.45 -5.76
C ASP A 135 -17.59 1.22 -4.95
N GLY A 136 -18.04 0.16 -5.62
CA GLY A 136 -18.43 -1.10 -4.98
C GLY A 136 -17.24 -1.73 -4.26
N PHE A 137 -16.10 -1.82 -4.94
CA PHE A 137 -14.88 -2.40 -4.35
C PHE A 137 -14.37 -1.57 -3.16
N VAL A 138 -14.22 -0.26 -3.32
CA VAL A 138 -13.67 0.61 -2.28
C VAL A 138 -14.59 0.64 -1.05
N THR A 139 -15.91 0.61 -1.24
CA THR A 139 -16.88 0.46 -0.13
C THR A 139 -16.65 -0.86 0.62
N ALA A 140 -16.66 -1.98 -0.11
CA ALA A 140 -16.50 -3.31 0.49
C ALA A 140 -15.16 -3.45 1.24
N LEU A 141 -14.09 -2.89 0.67
CA LEU A 141 -12.78 -2.86 1.31
C LEU A 141 -12.77 -2.00 2.57
N ALA A 142 -13.37 -0.81 2.52
CA ALA A 142 -13.42 0.08 3.68
C ALA A 142 -14.22 -0.51 4.85
N ASP A 143 -15.30 -1.23 4.55
CA ASP A 143 -16.12 -1.91 5.55
C ASP A 143 -15.38 -3.11 6.15
N ALA A 144 -14.73 -3.93 5.34
CA ALA A 144 -13.91 -5.04 5.81
C ALA A 144 -12.73 -4.56 6.67
N LEU A 145 -12.04 -3.49 6.25
CA LEU A 145 -10.96 -2.88 7.03
C LEU A 145 -11.49 -2.32 8.36
N SER A 146 -12.69 -1.74 8.38
CA SER A 146 -13.32 -1.24 9.61
C SER A 146 -13.56 -2.39 10.61
N ALA A 147 -14.03 -3.55 10.15
CA ALA A 147 -14.24 -4.71 11.00
C ALA A 147 -12.92 -5.28 11.55
N ASP A 148 -11.84 -5.25 10.77
CA ASP A 148 -10.51 -5.64 11.23
C ASP A 148 -9.94 -4.67 12.27
N ILE A 149 -10.27 -3.38 12.17
CA ILE A 149 -9.90 -2.37 13.17
C ILE A 149 -10.66 -2.59 14.48
N GLU A 150 -11.97 -2.84 14.41
CA GLU A 150 -12.82 -3.08 15.58
C GLU A 150 -12.38 -4.30 16.40
N THR A 151 -11.85 -5.33 15.71
CA THR A 151 -11.32 -6.55 16.33
C THR A 151 -9.84 -6.46 16.71
N GLY A 152 -9.18 -5.34 16.40
CA GLY A 152 -7.76 -5.12 16.71
C GLY A 152 -6.78 -5.89 15.80
N ILE A 153 -7.27 -6.54 14.74
CA ILE A 153 -6.46 -7.29 13.77
C ILE A 153 -5.57 -6.33 12.97
N THR A 154 -6.11 -5.20 12.53
CA THR A 154 -5.38 -4.24 11.69
C THR A 154 -5.26 -2.88 12.39
N GLN A 155 -4.03 -2.44 12.63
CA GLN A 155 -3.71 -1.15 13.27
C GLN A 155 -3.18 -0.13 12.26
N ARG A 156 -2.46 -0.60 11.24
CA ARG A 156 -1.94 0.22 10.15
C ARG A 156 -2.22 -0.43 8.81
N ALA A 157 -2.52 0.37 7.80
CA ALA A 157 -2.85 -0.12 6.48
C ALA A 157 -2.19 0.73 5.39
N ALA A 158 -1.86 0.11 4.27
CA ALA A 158 -1.46 0.75 3.03
C ALA A 158 -2.29 0.16 1.89
N VAL A 159 -2.97 1.03 1.14
CA VAL A 159 -3.95 0.66 0.12
C VAL A 159 -3.63 1.43 -1.17
N PRO A 160 -2.98 0.78 -2.14
CA PRO A 160 -2.77 1.33 -3.47
C PRO A 160 -3.88 0.89 -4.43
N VAL A 161 -4.55 1.87 -5.04
CA VAL A 161 -5.52 1.66 -6.12
C VAL A 161 -5.04 2.35 -7.39
N THR A 162 -5.22 1.70 -8.53
CA THR A 162 -4.77 2.19 -9.84
C THR A 162 -5.90 2.08 -10.85
N TRP A 163 -6.05 3.06 -11.72
CA TRP A 163 -6.93 2.99 -12.87
C TRP A 163 -6.27 3.69 -14.06
N GLU A 164 -6.82 3.48 -15.24
CA GLU A 164 -6.34 4.16 -16.45
C GLU A 164 -7.20 5.40 -16.75
N ASP A 165 -6.54 6.48 -17.17
CA ASP A 165 -7.12 7.70 -17.71
C ASP A 165 -6.25 8.19 -18.88
N ASP A 166 -6.79 8.15 -20.10
CA ASP A 166 -6.12 8.63 -21.34
C ASP A 166 -4.69 8.09 -21.55
N GLY A 167 -4.52 6.76 -21.46
CA GLY A 167 -3.21 6.08 -21.63
C GLY A 167 -2.22 6.29 -20.46
N MET A 168 -2.68 6.88 -19.37
CA MET A 168 -1.93 7.05 -18.14
C MET A 168 -2.53 6.20 -17.03
N LEU A 169 -1.68 5.47 -16.32
CA LEU A 169 -2.03 4.81 -15.08
C LEU A 169 -1.98 5.82 -13.94
N VAL A 170 -3.15 6.15 -13.40
CA VAL A 170 -3.32 6.95 -12.20
C VAL A 170 -3.30 6.01 -10.99
N THR A 171 -2.31 6.16 -10.11
CA THR A 171 -2.26 5.40 -8.86
C THR A 171 -2.45 6.33 -7.67
N LEU A 172 -3.43 6.03 -6.83
CA LEU A 172 -3.62 6.62 -5.51
C LEU A 172 -3.24 5.58 -4.45
N ALA A 173 -2.19 5.87 -3.68
CA ALA A 173 -1.81 5.08 -2.52
C ALA A 173 -2.12 5.85 -1.24
N VAL A 174 -2.87 5.25 -0.33
CA VAL A 174 -3.17 5.81 1.00
C VAL A 174 -2.60 4.88 2.05
N ALA A 175 -1.77 5.40 2.96
CA ALA A 175 -1.13 4.59 3.99
C ALA A 175 -1.07 5.33 5.34
N GLY A 176 -1.20 4.61 6.46
CA GLY A 176 -1.19 5.23 7.79
C GLY A 176 -1.84 4.37 8.85
N LYS A 177 -2.40 5.01 9.88
CA LYS A 177 -3.28 4.36 10.86
C LYS A 177 -4.54 3.85 10.18
N ALA A 178 -4.91 2.61 10.49
CA ALA A 178 -5.97 1.91 9.77
C ALA A 178 -7.33 2.62 9.88
N ASP A 179 -7.67 3.20 11.03
CA ASP A 179 -8.88 3.99 11.23
C ASP A 179 -8.95 5.21 10.30
N LYS A 180 -7.81 5.89 10.10
CA LYS A 180 -7.70 7.03 9.19
C LYS A 180 -7.77 6.59 7.73
N VAL A 181 -7.11 5.50 7.37
CA VAL A 181 -7.17 4.92 6.02
C VAL A 181 -8.61 4.52 5.68
N ALA A 182 -9.30 3.81 6.57
CA ALA A 182 -10.71 3.45 6.39
C ALA A 182 -11.61 4.69 6.24
N ALA A 183 -11.37 5.75 7.02
CA ALA A 183 -12.10 7.01 6.89
C ALA A 183 -11.87 7.69 5.53
N VAL A 184 -10.65 7.62 4.98
CA VAL A 184 -10.36 8.08 3.62
C VAL A 184 -11.13 7.25 2.61
N LEU A 185 -10.99 5.92 2.63
CA LEU A 185 -11.63 5.03 1.67
C LEU A 185 -13.15 5.28 1.59
N LYS A 186 -13.83 5.42 2.74
CA LYS A 186 -15.28 5.72 2.81
C LYS A 186 -15.65 7.05 2.14
N ARG A 187 -14.77 8.05 2.18
CA ARG A 187 -15.02 9.39 1.63
C ARG A 187 -14.49 9.56 0.21
N LEU A 188 -13.60 8.69 -0.27
CA LEU A 188 -13.04 8.75 -1.62
C LEU A 188 -14.13 8.84 -2.68
N LEU A 189 -15.23 8.10 -2.51
CA LEU A 189 -16.32 8.00 -3.49
C LEU A 189 -17.04 9.33 -3.75
N THR A 190 -16.95 10.26 -2.80
CA THR A 190 -17.54 11.61 -2.88
C THR A 190 -16.60 12.63 -3.50
N VAL A 191 -15.31 12.31 -3.59
CA VAL A 191 -14.24 13.21 -4.03
C VAL A 191 -13.71 12.80 -5.40
N ILE A 192 -13.57 11.50 -5.65
CA ILE A 192 -12.95 10.95 -6.86
C ILE A 192 -14.01 10.32 -7.76
N ASP A 193 -13.98 10.75 -9.02
CA ASP A 193 -14.52 9.98 -10.14
C ASP A 193 -13.31 9.50 -10.95
N PRO A 194 -13.01 8.18 -11.01
CA PRO A 194 -11.87 7.66 -11.75
C PRO A 194 -11.95 7.91 -13.26
N ARG A 195 -13.10 8.36 -13.78
CA ARG A 195 -13.26 8.77 -15.19
C ARG A 195 -12.90 10.23 -15.44
N ARG A 196 -12.45 10.94 -14.41
CA ARG A 196 -12.03 12.34 -14.48
C ARG A 196 -10.54 12.47 -14.16
N PRO A 197 -9.85 13.39 -14.84
CA PRO A 197 -8.42 13.55 -14.64
C PRO A 197 -8.10 14.00 -13.21
N PRO A 198 -6.93 13.62 -12.65
CA PRO A 198 -6.52 13.97 -11.30
C PRO A 198 -6.60 15.46 -10.97
N SER A 199 -6.37 16.31 -11.96
CA SER A 199 -6.47 17.77 -11.81
C SER A 199 -7.84 18.27 -11.34
N GLU A 200 -8.92 17.49 -11.52
CA GLU A 200 -10.26 17.88 -11.08
C GLU A 200 -10.53 17.59 -9.60
N TRP A 201 -9.83 16.63 -8.99
CA TRP A 201 -10.13 16.16 -7.64
C TRP A 201 -8.95 16.22 -6.66
N ILE A 202 -7.72 16.46 -7.12
CA ILE A 202 -6.51 16.41 -6.26
C ILE A 202 -6.56 17.38 -5.08
N GLU A 203 -7.09 18.60 -5.28
CA GLU A 203 -7.25 19.59 -4.20
C GLU A 203 -8.32 19.15 -3.20
N ALA A 204 -9.45 18.64 -3.68
CA ALA A 204 -10.51 18.12 -2.82
C ALA A 204 -10.03 16.88 -2.03
N LEU A 205 -9.20 16.03 -2.63
CA LEU A 205 -8.51 14.93 -1.94
C LEU A 205 -7.58 15.48 -0.86
N SER A 206 -6.72 16.45 -1.19
CA SER A 206 -5.80 17.09 -0.25
C SER A 206 -6.53 17.66 0.97
N ASP A 207 -7.61 18.40 0.75
CA ASP A 207 -8.43 18.98 1.81
C ASP A 207 -9.15 17.92 2.64
N MET A 208 -9.62 16.84 2.01
CA MET A 208 -10.20 15.70 2.72
C MET A 208 -9.17 15.02 3.63
N ILE A 209 -7.94 14.79 3.16
CA ILE A 209 -6.86 14.19 3.97
C ILE A 209 -6.53 15.10 5.16
N LYS A 210 -6.36 16.40 4.93
CA LYS A 210 -6.10 17.39 6.00
C LYS A 210 -7.22 17.44 7.04
N ALA A 211 -8.48 17.25 6.63
CA ALA A 211 -9.61 17.21 7.55
C ALA A 211 -9.62 15.93 8.41
N ILE A 212 -9.12 14.80 7.89
CA ILE A 212 -9.07 13.51 8.59
C ILE A 212 -7.89 13.45 9.59
N ALA A 213 -6.76 14.04 9.21
CA ALA A 213 -5.55 14.11 10.02
C ALA A 213 -4.96 15.55 10.00
N PRO A 214 -5.57 16.49 10.74
CA PRO A 214 -5.09 17.86 10.78
C PRO A 214 -3.73 17.94 11.48
N LYS A 215 -2.73 18.49 10.77
CA LYS A 215 -1.40 18.88 11.27
C LYS A 215 -0.51 17.75 11.82
N GLN A 216 0.20 17.04 10.93
CA GLN A 216 1.45 16.37 11.29
C GLN A 216 2.45 16.43 10.12
N PRO A 217 3.34 17.44 10.06
CA PRO A 217 4.57 17.27 9.31
C PRO A 217 5.35 16.13 9.97
N SER A 218 5.82 15.17 9.17
CA SER A 218 6.66 14.09 9.68
C SER A 218 7.75 13.75 8.68
N GLU A 219 8.96 13.53 9.18
CA GLU A 219 10.18 13.27 8.40
C GLU A 219 10.30 11.79 7.97
N ILE A 220 9.18 11.13 7.72
CA ILE A 220 9.19 9.69 7.49
C ILE A 220 9.45 9.40 6.03
N MET A 221 10.44 8.52 5.82
CA MET A 221 10.66 7.89 4.54
C MET A 221 9.67 6.72 4.39
N TRP A 222 8.78 6.85 3.42
CA TRP A 222 7.90 5.77 2.99
C TRP A 222 8.64 4.84 2.03
N ASP A 223 8.45 3.53 2.20
CA ASP A 223 8.94 2.54 1.24
C ASP A 223 8.02 2.50 0.01
N GLY A 224 8.55 2.06 -1.13
CA GLY A 224 7.77 1.86 -2.35
C GLY A 224 7.44 3.12 -3.17
N VAL A 225 7.82 4.32 -2.71
CA VAL A 225 7.54 5.60 -3.42
C VAL A 225 8.05 5.58 -4.86
N SER A 226 9.24 5.03 -5.11
CA SER A 226 9.82 4.88 -6.45
C SER A 226 9.01 3.97 -7.38
N ARG A 227 8.16 3.10 -6.83
CA ARG A 227 7.22 2.26 -7.57
C ARG A 227 5.83 2.90 -7.68
N GLY A 228 5.61 4.07 -7.11
CA GLY A 228 4.31 4.75 -7.06
C GLY A 228 3.33 4.16 -6.06
N ILE A 229 3.82 3.54 -4.99
CA ILE A 229 3.00 3.07 -3.86
C ILE A 229 3.57 3.59 -2.54
N LEU A 230 2.80 3.45 -1.46
CA LEU A 230 3.27 3.62 -0.09
C LEU A 230 3.26 2.26 0.57
N GLU A 231 4.37 1.87 1.19
CA GLU A 231 4.51 0.61 1.91
C GLU A 231 4.91 0.89 3.36
N ILE A 232 4.25 0.24 4.30
CA ILE A 232 4.57 0.31 5.71
C ILE A 232 5.66 -0.71 6.00
N LYS A 233 6.84 -0.21 6.38
CA LYS A 233 7.94 -1.06 6.81
C LYS A 233 7.57 -1.87 8.06
N ARG A 234 7.88 -3.16 8.01
CA ARG A 234 7.81 -4.08 9.15
C ARG A 234 9.17 -4.20 9.80
N PHE A 235 9.19 -4.35 11.12
CA PHE A 235 10.41 -4.47 11.90
C PHE A 235 10.39 -5.77 12.69
N GLY A 236 11.52 -6.47 12.73
CA GLY A 236 11.68 -7.73 13.46
C GLY A 236 11.12 -8.95 12.73
N GLU A 237 11.06 -10.06 13.46
CA GLU A 237 10.43 -11.30 13.01
C GLU A 237 8.92 -11.21 13.27
N VAL A 238 8.12 -11.48 12.24
CA VAL A 238 6.66 -11.41 12.29
C VAL A 238 6.07 -12.76 11.92
N GLU A 239 5.02 -13.17 12.64
CA GLU A 239 4.32 -14.41 12.33
C GLU A 239 3.54 -14.25 11.02
N GLN A 240 3.83 -15.13 10.06
CA GLN A 240 3.26 -15.12 8.73
C GLN A 240 2.33 -16.32 8.54
N GLN A 241 1.10 -16.05 8.11
CA GLN A 241 0.18 -17.06 7.62
C GLN A 241 0.17 -17.04 6.10
N MET A 242 0.54 -18.15 5.47
CA MET A 242 0.66 -18.24 4.03
C MET A 242 -0.20 -19.37 3.48
N GLN A 243 -0.94 -19.07 2.42
CA GLN A 243 -1.70 -20.03 1.65
C GLN A 243 -1.07 -20.16 0.26
N LEU A 244 -0.56 -21.35 -0.03
CA LEU A 244 0.10 -21.66 -1.30
C LEU A 244 -0.85 -22.46 -2.21
N PRO A 245 -0.86 -22.21 -3.53
CA PRO A 245 -1.57 -23.06 -4.47
C PRO A 245 -1.03 -24.49 -4.46
N ASN A 246 -1.92 -25.47 -4.62
CA ASN A 246 -1.57 -26.91 -4.61
C ASN A 246 -0.45 -27.25 -5.60
N ASP A 247 -0.46 -26.64 -6.79
CA ASP A 247 0.58 -26.84 -7.79
C ASP A 247 1.96 -26.34 -7.34
N LEU A 248 2.00 -25.23 -6.61
CA LEU A 248 3.25 -24.70 -6.07
C LEU A 248 3.75 -25.57 -4.90
N ILE A 249 2.85 -26.01 -4.02
CA ILE A 249 3.17 -26.95 -2.93
C ILE A 249 3.79 -28.22 -3.51
N ARG A 250 3.18 -28.80 -4.54
CA ARG A 250 3.72 -29.99 -5.22
C ARG A 250 5.13 -29.75 -5.76
N LYS A 251 5.36 -28.64 -6.47
CA LYS A 251 6.70 -28.30 -7.01
C LYS A 251 7.74 -28.14 -5.91
N LEU A 252 7.39 -27.46 -4.81
CA LEU A 252 8.30 -27.24 -3.69
C LEU A 252 8.62 -28.56 -2.95
N ARG A 253 7.67 -29.49 -2.86
CA ARG A 253 7.91 -30.85 -2.33
C ARG A 253 8.81 -31.67 -3.25
N GLU A 254 8.56 -31.66 -4.56
CA GLU A 254 9.41 -32.35 -5.55
C GLU A 254 10.85 -31.82 -5.52
N ALA A 255 11.04 -30.53 -5.22
CA ALA A 255 12.34 -29.90 -5.05
C ALA A 255 12.98 -30.11 -3.66
N GLY A 256 12.30 -30.80 -2.74
CA GLY A 256 12.78 -31.05 -1.38
C GLY A 256 12.86 -29.81 -0.49
N VAL A 257 12.14 -28.75 -0.83
CA VAL A 257 12.17 -27.45 -0.14
C VAL A 257 11.26 -27.42 1.08
N ILE A 258 10.12 -28.10 1.00
CA ILE A 258 9.16 -28.25 2.11
C ILE A 258 8.93 -29.73 2.39
N SER A 259 8.79 -30.09 3.67
CA SER A 259 8.52 -31.47 4.09
C SER A 259 7.05 -31.85 3.90
N ASP A 260 6.76 -33.15 3.91
CA ASP A 260 5.39 -33.66 3.85
C ASP A 260 4.54 -33.30 5.09
N ASP A 261 5.19 -32.91 6.19
CA ASP A 261 4.57 -32.59 7.48
C ASP A 261 4.12 -31.12 7.61
N VAL A 262 4.29 -30.28 6.58
CA VAL A 262 3.74 -28.91 6.61
C VAL A 262 2.21 -28.99 6.53
N SER A 263 1.56 -28.87 7.69
CA SER A 263 0.11 -28.67 7.80
C SER A 263 -0.25 -27.28 7.27
N ILE A 264 -0.54 -27.21 5.98
CA ILE A 264 -1.07 -26.00 5.34
C ILE A 264 -2.55 -25.95 5.73
N GLY A 265 -2.90 -24.98 6.59
CA GLY A 265 -4.26 -24.80 7.11
C GLY A 265 -5.28 -24.81 5.98
N ALA A 266 -6.06 -25.89 5.93
CA ALA A 266 -7.21 -26.01 5.06
C ALA A 266 -8.41 -25.33 5.73
N ASP A 267 -8.40 -23.99 5.77
CA ASP A 267 -9.62 -23.25 6.06
C ASP A 267 -10.43 -23.16 4.77
N GLY A 268 -11.19 -24.23 4.51
CA GLY A 268 -12.38 -24.15 3.67
C GLY A 268 -13.46 -23.30 4.38
N PRO A 269 -14.37 -22.67 3.62
CA PRO A 269 -15.37 -21.78 4.20
C PRO A 269 -16.32 -22.57 5.11
N ALA A 270 -16.57 -22.02 6.30
CA ALA A 270 -17.73 -22.35 7.14
C ALA A 270 -18.93 -21.48 6.73
#